data_AF-A0A5R9JBD8-F1
#
_entry.id   AF-A0A5R9JBD8-F1
#
_cell.length_a   1.000
_cell.length_b   1.000
_cell.length_c   1.000
_cell.angle_alpha   90.00
_cell.angle_beta   90.00
_cell.angle_gamma   90.00
#
_symmetry.space_group_name_H-M   'P 1'
#
loop_
_entity.id
_entity.type
_entity.pdbx_description
1 polymer ?
#
loop_
_entity_poly.entity_id
_entity_poly.type
_entity_poly.pdbx_seq_one_letter_code
_entity_poly.pdbx_strand_id
1 'polypeptide(L)'
;MHLYVLPALFALFVWWFSTGAIMYLDGLPRRTFRYSMIGATILLFASFWGLQASAHDTTLKAAYCAFSCGLLAWGWQEISFYMGYVTGPRRAPCPEGCSGWKHFGHAIQTSLWHELAIIASGVIVVALTWHQPNQIGMWTFMVLWWMHQSAKLNVFLGVRNLNEEFLPDHLQFLRSFLTKKSMNLLFPISITVSMVIQVKLVQAAFAPHASAFDAAGYCFLSTLMFLAILEHWLLMLPLPAAALWGWSLTSRKPVSTVEIEVVAGFLGAGKTTVLRERMAQQKAGGGGPRTVVLVNDFAAAGIDGSLLSGQGADVVELPNGCICCSLKQDLAKQLRTVIADHAPERVLIEPSGVADLASLIAVLSAPDIKALVHRLHVMTVLDAGSFLRDFGRMPAHIEAQAKLADELILNKIDLASNAERALIETTLRMQNRQARILPASYGVVQEIAPLPRLVAGTDAIVAGPVLEPHANHVHEHDHDHDHGHGHDHAGHDHHDHDHDHDHDHHAHAHGHVMEFQSWSGMLSLPCNPQRLHDLLVRVAAGQFGEVERVKGLARAGGGWMRFDIAGGRVSMMAFAAPETEAARVIAIGRNLDEARLRAAFEDCAAVLSDAA
;
A
#
# COMPACT_ATOMS: atom_id res chain seq x y z
N MET A 1 12.19 30.73 42.32
CA MET A 1 11.59 29.68 41.46
C MET A 1 11.59 30.09 39.99
N HIS A 2 11.09 31.27 39.62
CA HIS A 2 11.06 31.74 38.21
C HIS A 2 12.43 31.79 37.50
N LEU A 3 13.51 32.15 38.21
CA LEU A 3 14.87 32.24 37.67
C LEU A 3 15.49 30.91 37.23
N TYR A 4 14.95 29.77 37.68
CA TYR A 4 15.50 28.44 37.38
C TYR A 4 14.51 27.60 36.56
N VAL A 5 13.21 27.66 36.91
CA VAL A 5 12.19 26.88 36.22
C VAL A 5 11.95 27.40 34.79
N LEU A 6 11.95 28.72 34.59
CA LEU A 6 11.67 29.30 33.27
C LEU A 6 12.79 28.98 32.25
N PRO A 7 14.09 29.13 32.58
CA PRO A 7 15.17 28.71 31.67
C PRO A 7 15.12 27.22 31.34
N ALA A 8 14.87 26.36 32.33
CA ALA A 8 14.79 24.92 32.12
C ALA A 8 13.62 24.53 31.19
N LEU A 9 12.42 25.07 31.43
CA LEU A 9 11.26 24.82 30.57
C LEU A 9 11.47 25.37 29.16
N PHE A 10 12.11 26.54 29.04
CA PHE A 10 12.45 27.10 27.73
C PHE A 10 13.44 26.21 26.97
N ALA A 11 14.54 25.78 27.61
CA ALA A 11 15.50 24.86 26.98
C ALA A 11 14.83 23.55 26.54
N LEU A 12 14.01 22.96 27.41
CA LEU A 12 13.26 21.75 27.09
C LEU A 12 12.34 21.94 25.89
N PHE A 13 11.56 23.02 25.88
CA PHE A 13 10.63 23.33 24.79
C PHE A 13 11.37 23.54 23.47
N VAL A 14 12.40 24.39 23.45
CA VAL A 14 13.11 24.71 22.21
C VAL A 14 13.86 23.48 21.70
N TRP A 15 14.48 22.68 22.57
CA TRP A 15 15.11 21.41 22.17
C TRP A 15 14.09 20.43 21.57
N TRP A 16 12.96 20.20 22.24
CA TRP A 16 11.94 19.26 21.76
C TRP A 16 11.30 19.73 20.45
N PHE A 17 10.94 21.02 20.37
CA PHE A 17 10.30 21.62 19.21
C PHE A 17 11.24 21.69 18.01
N SER A 18 12.50 22.12 18.19
CA SER A 18 13.48 22.21 17.10
C SER A 18 13.78 20.84 16.49
N THR A 19 13.97 19.81 17.32
CA THR A 19 14.18 18.44 16.85
C THR A 19 12.99 17.93 16.04
N GLY A 20 11.76 18.15 16.52
CA GLY A 20 10.54 17.81 15.78
C GLY A 20 10.37 18.60 14.49
N ALA A 21 10.71 19.89 14.49
CA ALA A 21 10.64 20.74 13.30
C ALA A 21 11.64 20.29 12.21
N ILE A 22 12.87 19.91 12.59
CA ILE A 22 13.86 19.37 11.65
C ILE A 22 13.34 18.08 11.02
N MET A 23 12.84 17.14 11.83
CA MET A 23 12.27 15.88 11.33
C MET A 23 11.08 16.10 10.39
N TYR A 24 10.19 17.03 10.75
CA TYR A 24 9.05 17.38 9.91
C TYR A 24 9.49 17.96 8.56
N LEU A 25 10.42 18.92 8.57
CA LEU A 25 10.92 19.56 7.35
C LEU A 25 11.65 18.58 6.43
N ASP A 26 12.37 17.61 7.01
CA ASP A 26 13.03 16.54 6.26
C ASP A 26 12.02 15.51 5.70
N GLY A 27 10.88 15.31 6.34
CA GLY A 27 9.82 14.45 5.80
C GLY A 27 9.02 15.06 4.65
N LEU A 28 9.13 16.36 4.40
CA LEU A 28 8.46 17.01 3.27
C LEU A 28 9.04 16.56 1.91
N PRO A 29 8.30 16.72 0.79
CA PRO A 29 8.80 16.35 -0.54
C PRO A 29 10.11 17.06 -0.87
N ARG A 30 11.09 16.37 -1.49
CA ARG A 30 12.44 16.94 -1.80
C ARG A 30 12.46 18.32 -2.49
N ARG A 31 11.38 18.72 -3.16
CA ARG A 31 11.24 20.07 -3.74
C ARG A 31 11.24 21.18 -2.68
N THR A 32 10.83 20.88 -1.45
CA THR A 32 10.81 21.83 -0.32
C THR A 32 12.18 22.01 0.32
N PHE A 33 13.10 21.05 0.18
CA PHE A 33 14.40 21.05 0.86
C PHE A 33 15.21 22.31 0.56
N ARG A 34 15.16 22.81 -0.69
CA ARG A 34 15.83 24.06 -1.06
C ARG A 34 15.33 25.26 -0.24
N TYR A 35 14.03 25.34 0.03
CA TYR A 35 13.44 26.44 0.78
C TYR A 35 13.74 26.31 2.26
N SER A 36 13.65 25.08 2.80
CA SER A 36 14.04 24.77 4.18
C SER A 36 15.50 25.12 4.44
N MET A 37 16.41 24.80 3.51
CA MET A 37 17.83 25.14 3.62
C MET A 37 18.10 26.64 3.48
N ILE A 38 17.38 27.36 2.61
CA ILE A 38 17.48 28.83 2.55
C ILE A 38 17.06 29.44 3.89
N GLY A 39 15.91 29.02 4.43
CA GLY A 39 15.42 29.49 5.73
C GLY A 39 16.38 29.18 6.87
N ALA A 40 16.88 27.94 6.95
CA ALA A 40 17.88 27.54 7.93
C ALA A 40 19.17 28.36 7.82
N THR A 41 19.63 28.66 6.60
CA THR A 41 20.86 29.44 6.37
C THR A 41 20.69 30.91 6.78
N ILE A 42 19.51 31.49 6.53
CA ILE A 42 19.18 32.84 7.05
C ILE A 42 19.20 32.83 8.59
N LEU A 43 18.61 31.82 9.22
CA LEU A 43 18.63 31.66 10.68
C LEU A 43 20.04 31.45 11.23
N LEU A 44 20.92 30.75 10.51
CA LEU A 44 22.34 30.61 10.90
C LEU A 44 23.03 31.97 10.96
N PHE A 45 22.94 32.78 9.90
CA PHE A 45 23.57 34.11 9.90
C PHE A 45 22.95 35.04 10.95
N ALA A 46 21.63 34.98 11.13
CA ALA A 46 20.94 35.71 12.20
C ALA A 46 21.42 35.26 13.58
N SER A 47 21.70 33.97 13.78
CA SER A 47 22.23 33.43 15.04
C SER A 47 23.65 33.94 15.33
N PHE A 48 24.53 34.00 14.32
CA PHE A 48 25.86 34.58 14.49
C PHE A 48 25.79 36.08 14.83
N TRP A 49 24.91 36.82 14.16
CA TRP A 49 24.67 38.21 14.51
C TRP A 49 24.13 38.37 15.94
N GLY A 50 23.18 37.53 16.35
CA GLY A 50 22.62 37.54 17.70
C GLY A 50 23.65 37.19 18.79
N LEU A 51 24.57 36.24 18.51
CA LEU A 51 25.69 35.94 19.41
C LEU A 51 26.61 37.15 19.57
N GLN A 52 26.98 37.80 18.48
CA GLN A 52 27.82 38.99 18.53
C GLN A 52 27.11 40.15 19.27
N ALA A 53 25.83 40.37 19.00
CA ALA A 53 25.05 41.44 19.61
C ALA A 53 24.84 41.23 21.12
N SER A 54 24.77 39.98 21.58
CA SER A 54 24.60 39.64 23.00
C SER A 54 25.92 39.40 23.74
N ALA A 55 27.06 39.40 23.07
CA ALA A 55 28.34 38.98 23.63
C ALA A 55 28.81 39.84 24.83
N HIS A 56 28.60 41.15 24.75
CA HIS A 56 28.98 42.10 25.80
C HIS A 56 27.92 42.27 26.91
N ASP A 57 26.71 41.73 26.72
CA ASP A 57 25.56 41.95 27.59
C ASP A 57 25.36 40.76 28.55
N THR A 58 25.40 41.03 29.85
CA THR A 58 25.15 40.06 30.93
C THR A 58 23.77 40.23 31.57
N THR A 59 22.77 40.67 30.80
CA THR A 59 21.38 40.70 31.25
C THR A 59 20.69 39.36 31.03
N LEU A 60 19.61 39.11 31.78
CA LEU A 60 18.80 37.90 31.59
C LEU A 60 18.33 37.71 30.13
N LYS A 61 17.96 38.79 29.43
CA LYS A 61 17.54 38.72 28.03
C LYS A 61 18.67 38.26 27.11
N ALA A 62 19.89 38.75 27.35
CA ALA A 62 21.07 38.34 26.60
C ALA A 62 21.41 36.85 26.82
N ALA A 63 21.14 36.29 28.00
CA ALA A 63 21.27 34.84 28.23
C ALA A 63 20.33 34.02 27.35
N TYR A 64 19.04 34.39 27.27
CA TYR A 64 18.06 33.73 26.41
C TYR A 64 18.43 33.87 24.92
N CYS A 65 18.87 35.06 24.51
CA CYS A 65 19.32 35.33 23.14
C CYS A 65 20.53 34.45 22.78
N ALA A 66 21.57 34.46 23.60
CA ALA A 66 22.81 33.71 23.34
C ALA A 66 22.56 32.20 23.31
N PHE A 67 21.76 31.66 24.25
CA PHE A 67 21.35 30.25 24.24
C PHE A 67 20.59 29.89 22.96
N SER A 68 19.58 30.68 22.60
CA SER A 68 18.76 30.43 21.41
C SER A 68 19.60 30.49 20.13
N CYS A 69 20.53 31.45 20.04
CA CYS A 69 21.42 31.56 18.89
C CYS A 69 22.41 30.39 18.81
N GLY A 70 22.97 29.94 19.93
CA GLY A 70 23.82 28.74 19.96
C GLY A 70 23.08 27.50 19.46
N LEU A 71 21.81 27.33 19.85
CA LEU A 71 20.97 26.23 19.40
C LEU A 71 20.56 26.35 17.92
N LEU A 72 20.27 27.57 17.43
CA LEU A 72 19.97 27.81 16.00
C LEU A 72 21.18 27.52 15.12
N ALA A 73 22.37 27.92 15.55
CA ALA A 73 23.63 27.60 14.86
C ALA A 73 23.84 26.08 14.77
N TRP A 74 23.50 25.34 15.84
CA TRP A 74 23.50 23.87 15.83
C TRP A 74 22.42 23.28 14.93
N GLY A 75 21.20 23.82 14.98
CA GLY A 75 20.07 23.35 14.17
C GLY A 75 20.34 23.39 12.67
N TRP A 76 21.14 24.36 12.20
CA TRP A 76 21.62 24.38 10.81
C TRP A 76 22.49 23.17 10.47
N GLN A 77 23.36 22.73 11.39
CA GLN A 77 24.21 21.55 11.19
C GLN A 77 23.31 20.32 10.98
N GLU A 78 22.39 20.08 11.91
CA GLU A 78 21.49 18.93 11.90
C GLU A 78 20.64 18.90 10.61
N ILE A 79 19.94 19.99 10.27
CA ILE A 79 19.08 20.01 9.08
C ILE A 79 19.88 19.85 7.78
N SER A 80 21.10 20.41 7.71
CA SER A 80 21.97 20.29 6.53
C SER A 80 22.44 18.85 6.31
N PHE A 81 22.65 18.10 7.39
CA PHE A 81 23.01 16.69 7.36
C PHE A 81 21.80 15.83 6.97
N TYR A 82 20.67 15.99 7.68
CA TYR A 82 19.46 15.22 7.43
C TYR A 82 18.93 15.41 6.01
N MET A 83 19.00 16.60 5.43
CA MET A 83 18.58 16.86 4.04
C MET A 83 19.62 16.45 2.98
N GLY A 84 20.78 15.93 3.39
CA GLY A 84 21.81 15.42 2.48
C GLY A 84 22.71 16.49 1.83
N TYR A 85 22.62 17.76 2.23
CA TYR A 85 23.41 18.86 1.68
C TYR A 85 24.88 18.80 2.14
N VAL A 86 25.09 18.71 3.45
CA VAL A 86 26.42 18.67 4.08
C VAL A 86 26.59 17.34 4.78
N THR A 87 27.08 16.33 4.04
CA THR A 87 27.25 14.96 4.52
C THR A 87 28.72 14.55 4.46
N GLY A 88 29.11 13.69 3.52
CA GLY A 88 30.48 13.24 3.34
C GLY A 88 30.76 12.84 1.89
N PRO A 89 32.05 12.63 1.54
CA PRO A 89 32.44 12.18 0.20
C PRO A 89 31.85 10.81 -0.16
N ARG A 90 31.49 9.97 0.82
CA ARG A 90 30.89 8.66 0.57
C ARG A 90 29.38 8.69 0.81
N ARG A 91 28.62 8.32 -0.23
CA ARG A 91 27.15 8.17 -0.22
C ARG A 91 26.70 6.74 -0.59
N ALA A 92 27.55 5.77 -0.29
CA ALA A 92 27.36 4.36 -0.62
C ALA A 92 27.57 3.48 0.62
N PRO A 93 26.91 2.31 0.70
CA PRO A 93 27.08 1.39 1.81
C PRO A 93 28.51 0.83 1.91
N CYS A 94 28.86 0.22 3.05
CA CYS A 94 30.13 -0.50 3.20
C CYS A 94 30.23 -1.60 2.12
N PRO A 95 31.36 -1.69 1.39
CA PRO A 95 31.65 -2.81 0.48
C PRO A 95 31.64 -4.16 1.21
N GLU A 96 31.51 -5.25 0.47
CA GLU A 96 31.64 -6.60 1.03
C GLU A 96 33.03 -6.81 1.67
N GLY A 97 33.07 -7.36 2.89
CA GLY A 97 34.32 -7.56 3.65
C GLY A 97 34.88 -6.33 4.37
N CYS A 98 34.12 -5.23 4.44
CA CYS A 98 34.46 -4.00 5.15
C CYS A 98 34.51 -4.22 6.68
N SER A 99 35.70 -4.38 7.25
CA SER A 99 35.90 -4.58 8.70
C SER A 99 37.07 -3.75 9.27
N GLY A 100 37.11 -3.65 10.61
CA GLY A 100 38.20 -2.99 11.34
C GLY A 100 38.43 -1.52 10.92
N TRP A 101 39.69 -1.17 10.65
CA TRP A 101 40.08 0.19 10.28
C TRP A 101 39.49 0.69 8.96
N LYS A 102 39.24 -0.21 7.99
CA LYS A 102 38.59 0.16 6.72
C LYS A 102 37.14 0.56 6.95
N HIS A 103 36.43 -0.20 7.78
CA HIS A 103 35.07 0.13 8.20
C HIS A 103 35.01 1.50 8.90
N PHE A 104 35.92 1.74 9.84
CA PHE A 104 36.02 3.04 10.54
C PHE A 104 36.33 4.21 9.61
N GLY A 105 37.34 4.09 8.74
CA GLY A 105 37.70 5.15 7.80
C GLY A 105 36.56 5.47 6.83
N HIS A 106 35.86 4.43 6.36
CA HIS A 106 34.68 4.62 5.52
C HIS A 106 33.49 5.23 6.25
N ALA A 107 33.27 4.90 7.53
CA ALA A 107 32.25 5.53 8.35
C ALA A 107 32.55 7.03 8.58
N ILE A 108 33.81 7.43 8.74
CA ILE A 108 34.19 8.85 8.78
C ILE A 108 33.86 9.53 7.45
N GLN A 109 34.16 8.88 6.32
CA GLN A 109 33.89 9.43 4.98
C GLN A 109 32.40 9.66 4.69
N THR A 110 31.46 9.09 5.44
CA THR A 110 30.02 9.37 5.24
C THR A 110 29.58 10.72 5.78
N SER A 111 30.38 11.32 6.67
CA SER A 111 30.02 12.52 7.43
C SER A 111 31.16 13.55 7.54
N LEU A 112 32.26 13.37 6.80
CA LEU A 112 33.45 14.23 6.90
C LEU A 112 33.15 15.72 6.62
N TRP A 113 32.34 16.04 5.61
CA TRP A 113 32.02 17.44 5.29
C TRP A 113 31.18 18.08 6.39
N HIS A 114 30.30 17.29 7.00
CA HIS A 114 29.51 17.70 8.15
C HIS A 114 30.39 18.04 9.35
N GLU A 115 31.36 17.18 9.68
CA GLU A 115 32.32 17.45 10.77
C GLU A 115 33.14 18.73 10.54
N LEU A 116 33.59 18.94 9.29
CA LEU A 116 34.31 20.17 8.94
C LEU A 116 33.42 21.42 9.06
N ALA A 117 32.13 21.32 8.71
CA ALA A 117 31.18 22.41 8.85
C ALA A 117 30.88 22.75 10.32
N ILE A 118 30.76 21.72 11.18
CA ILE A 118 30.64 21.89 12.64
C ILE A 118 31.86 22.59 13.20
N ILE A 119 33.08 22.15 12.84
CA ILE A 119 34.33 22.78 13.31
C ILE A 119 34.40 24.24 12.84
N ALA A 120 34.10 24.51 11.57
CA ALA A 120 34.12 25.87 11.04
C ALA A 120 33.12 26.79 11.77
N SER A 121 31.91 26.30 12.02
CA SER A 121 30.89 27.04 12.77
C SER A 121 31.28 27.23 14.23
N GLY A 122 31.89 26.22 14.87
CA GLY A 122 32.46 26.31 16.20
C GLY A 122 33.54 27.38 16.32
N VAL A 123 34.46 27.45 15.35
CA VAL A 123 35.50 28.50 15.29
C VAL A 123 34.87 29.88 15.18
N ILE A 124 33.83 30.05 14.36
CA ILE A 124 33.11 31.33 14.25
C ILE A 124 32.43 31.71 15.58
N VAL A 125 31.69 30.78 16.19
CA VAL A 125 31.01 31.01 17.48
C VAL A 125 32.02 31.42 18.56
N VAL A 126 33.14 30.71 18.64
CA VAL A 126 34.24 30.99 19.57
C VAL A 126 34.84 32.37 19.29
N ALA A 127 35.12 32.71 18.04
CA ALA A 127 35.69 34.00 17.66
C ALA A 127 34.76 35.18 18.01
N LEU A 128 33.44 35.04 17.78
CA LEU A 128 32.45 36.07 18.07
C LEU A 128 32.26 36.33 19.58
N THR A 129 32.54 35.34 20.42
CA THR A 129 32.34 35.39 21.88
C THR A 129 33.66 35.37 22.67
N TRP A 130 34.79 35.45 21.96
CA TRP A 130 36.12 35.32 22.56
C TRP A 130 36.41 36.48 23.52
N HIS A 131 36.83 36.16 24.75
CA HIS A 131 37.04 37.12 25.83
C HIS A 131 35.82 38.01 26.15
N GLN A 132 34.62 37.59 25.76
CA GLN A 132 33.39 38.30 26.08
C GLN A 132 32.75 37.76 27.35
N PRO A 133 32.02 38.60 28.13
CA PRO A 133 31.41 38.18 29.37
C PRO A 133 30.26 37.19 29.16
N ASN A 134 29.53 37.28 28.04
CA ASN A 134 28.49 36.32 27.71
C ASN A 134 29.02 35.16 26.83
N GLN A 135 29.28 34.03 27.48
CA GLN A 135 29.74 32.80 26.82
C GLN A 135 28.66 31.73 26.69
N ILE A 136 27.40 32.02 27.05
CA ILE A 136 26.33 31.01 27.12
C ILE A 136 26.11 30.35 25.74
N GLY A 137 26.09 31.13 24.67
CA GLY A 137 25.91 30.61 23.31
C GLY A 137 27.06 29.71 22.85
N MET A 138 28.31 30.07 23.21
CA MET A 138 29.48 29.23 22.94
C MET A 138 29.41 27.90 23.67
N TRP A 139 29.15 27.92 24.98
CA TRP A 139 29.01 26.70 25.76
C TRP A 139 27.82 25.85 25.33
N THR A 140 26.72 26.47 24.86
CA THR A 140 25.58 25.75 24.29
C THR A 140 26.01 24.95 23.06
N PHE A 141 26.74 25.58 22.14
CA PHE A 141 27.28 24.92 20.96
C PHE A 141 28.28 23.81 21.33
N MET A 142 29.17 24.06 22.31
CA MET A 142 30.16 23.08 22.74
C MET A 142 29.55 21.85 23.41
N VAL A 143 28.50 22.02 24.22
CA VAL A 143 27.77 20.90 24.82
C VAL A 143 27.14 20.03 23.74
N LEU A 144 26.48 20.65 22.75
CA LEU A 144 25.88 19.92 21.62
C LEU A 144 26.94 19.19 20.80
N TRP A 145 28.05 19.86 20.48
CA TRP A 145 29.16 19.27 19.74
C TRP A 145 29.75 18.06 20.47
N TRP A 146 30.11 18.23 21.74
CA TRP A 146 30.69 17.16 22.55
C TRP A 146 29.76 15.95 22.64
N MET A 147 28.48 16.19 22.95
CA MET A 147 27.50 15.12 23.12
C MET A 147 27.15 14.44 21.79
N HIS A 148 27.17 15.18 20.67
CA HIS A 148 27.01 14.61 19.33
C HIS A 148 28.17 13.68 18.97
N GLN A 149 29.42 14.07 19.24
CA GLN A 149 30.58 13.19 19.03
C GLN A 149 30.49 11.93 19.89
N SER A 150 30.10 12.08 21.16
CA SER A 150 29.88 10.95 22.06
C SER A 150 28.79 10.00 21.54
N ALA A 151 27.64 10.52 21.11
CA ALA A 151 26.55 9.71 20.57
C ALA A 151 26.98 8.96 19.31
N LYS A 152 27.64 9.66 18.37
CA LYS A 152 28.14 9.07 17.12
C LYS A 152 29.13 7.94 17.34
N LEU A 153 30.09 8.13 18.26
CA LEU A 153 31.04 7.08 18.62
C LEU A 153 30.36 5.90 19.31
N ASN A 154 29.41 6.16 20.21
CA ASN A 154 28.63 5.11 20.87
C ASN A 154 27.86 4.27 19.83
N VAL A 155 27.15 4.92 18.91
CA VAL A 155 26.39 4.27 17.82
C VAL A 155 27.31 3.46 16.90
N PHE A 156 28.49 3.98 16.57
CA PHE A 156 29.49 3.27 15.76
C PHE A 156 30.02 2.01 16.45
N LEU A 157 30.44 2.13 17.73
CA LEU A 157 30.99 1.01 18.52
C LEU A 157 29.91 -0.04 18.86
N GLY A 158 28.71 0.44 19.06
CA GLY A 158 27.46 -0.29 19.04
C GLY A 158 26.57 0.02 20.23
N VAL A 159 25.27 0.12 19.96
CA VAL A 159 24.21 0.40 20.94
C VAL A 159 23.02 -0.52 20.71
N ARG A 160 22.13 -0.61 21.70
CA ARG A 160 20.97 -1.51 21.66
C ARG A 160 19.88 -0.97 20.73
N ASN A 161 19.68 0.34 20.75
CA ASN A 161 18.68 1.05 19.99
C ASN A 161 19.35 2.07 19.06
N LEU A 162 19.32 1.78 17.75
CA LEU A 162 19.95 2.61 16.70
C LEU A 162 19.04 3.75 16.23
N ASN A 163 17.78 3.78 16.68
CA ASN A 163 16.75 4.72 16.23
C ASN A 163 16.68 4.88 14.70
N GLU A 164 16.72 3.75 13.98
CA GLU A 164 16.75 3.72 12.50
C GLU A 164 15.53 4.39 11.84
N GLU A 165 14.45 4.58 12.59
CA GLU A 165 13.24 5.31 12.22
C GLU A 165 13.50 6.82 11.97
N PHE A 166 14.54 7.38 12.58
CA PHE A 166 14.93 8.77 12.36
C PHE A 166 15.80 8.98 11.11
N LEU A 167 16.33 7.91 10.49
CA LEU A 167 17.16 8.03 9.29
C LEU A 167 16.29 8.24 8.03
N PRO A 168 16.51 9.32 7.26
CA PRO A 168 15.83 9.55 5.99
C PRO A 168 16.21 8.50 4.93
N ASP A 169 15.33 8.28 3.95
CA ASP A 169 15.52 7.28 2.88
C ASP A 169 16.85 7.43 2.13
N HIS A 170 17.26 8.67 1.88
CA HIS A 170 18.48 8.97 1.14
C HIS A 170 19.76 8.80 1.97
N LEU A 171 19.65 8.59 3.28
CA LEU A 171 20.75 8.30 4.20
C LEU A 171 20.72 6.85 4.71
N GLN A 172 19.83 6.00 4.20
CA GLN A 172 19.74 4.59 4.64
C GLN A 172 21.04 3.80 4.45
N PHE A 173 21.93 4.22 3.53
CA PHE A 173 23.25 3.61 3.37
C PHE A 173 24.11 3.66 4.66
N LEU A 174 23.84 4.63 5.55
CA LEU A 174 24.51 4.76 6.84
C LEU A 174 24.29 3.53 7.73
N ARG A 175 23.16 2.81 7.57
CA ARG A 175 22.86 1.60 8.36
C ARG A 175 23.97 0.56 8.27
N SER A 176 24.63 0.44 7.12
CA SER A 176 25.74 -0.49 6.90
C SER A 176 26.99 -0.19 7.75
N PHE A 177 27.06 0.99 8.37
CA PHE A 177 28.17 1.41 9.25
C PHE A 177 27.81 1.41 10.74
N LEU A 178 26.56 1.13 11.09
CA LEU A 178 26.08 1.15 12.47
C LEU A 178 26.16 -0.26 13.06
N THR A 179 26.52 -0.36 14.34
CA THR A 179 26.67 -1.65 15.01
C THR A 179 25.57 -1.82 16.05
N LYS A 180 24.82 -2.93 16.02
CA LYS A 180 23.85 -3.26 17.07
C LYS A 180 24.50 -4.16 18.13
N LYS A 181 24.63 -3.67 19.37
CA LYS A 181 25.21 -4.40 20.51
C LYS A 181 24.44 -4.08 21.79
N SER A 182 24.49 -4.94 22.79
CA SER A 182 23.86 -4.66 24.08
C SER A 182 24.44 -3.43 24.78
N MET A 183 25.76 -3.27 24.74
CA MET A 183 26.48 -2.13 25.32
C MET A 183 27.92 -2.07 24.76
N ASN A 184 28.53 -0.89 24.78
CA ASN A 184 29.94 -0.68 24.49
C ASN A 184 30.66 -0.06 25.71
N LEU A 185 32.00 -0.14 25.77
CA LEU A 185 32.81 0.36 26.89
C LEU A 185 32.90 1.90 26.97
N LEU A 186 32.63 2.61 25.87
CA LEU A 186 32.65 4.07 25.85
C LEU A 186 31.44 4.65 26.59
N PHE A 187 30.29 3.99 26.51
CA PHE A 187 29.05 4.41 27.16
C PHE A 187 29.20 4.78 28.66
N PRO A 188 29.67 3.88 29.55
CA PRO A 188 29.80 4.21 30.97
C PRO A 188 30.75 5.39 31.20
N ILE A 189 31.84 5.47 30.44
CA ILE A 189 32.81 6.58 30.54
C ILE A 189 32.13 7.90 30.14
N SER A 190 31.45 7.94 28.99
CA SER A 190 30.75 9.13 28.51
C SER A 190 29.68 9.61 29.49
N ILE A 191 28.87 8.69 30.03
CA ILE A 191 27.82 9.03 31.02
C ILE A 191 28.43 9.54 32.32
N THR A 192 29.49 8.90 32.84
CA THR A 192 30.13 9.35 34.08
C THR A 192 30.72 10.75 33.93
N VAL A 193 31.44 11.02 32.83
CA VAL A 193 32.01 12.35 32.57
C VAL A 193 30.89 13.40 32.45
N SER A 194 29.85 13.12 31.66
CA SER A 194 28.72 14.03 31.49
C SER A 194 27.94 14.25 32.79
N MET A 195 27.78 13.24 33.64
CA MET A 195 27.18 13.39 34.97
C MET A 195 28.00 14.27 35.91
N VAL A 196 29.33 14.16 35.89
CA VAL A 196 30.20 15.05 36.67
C VAL A 196 30.04 16.49 36.20
N ILE A 197 30.04 16.73 34.88
CA ILE A 197 29.81 18.06 34.31
C ILE A 197 28.41 18.58 34.68
N GLN A 198 27.39 17.74 34.60
CA GLN A 198 26.01 18.05 34.99
C GLN A 198 25.95 18.54 36.44
N VAL A 199 26.57 17.82 37.38
CA VAL A 199 26.62 18.23 38.79
C VAL A 199 27.33 19.57 38.96
N LYS A 200 28.43 19.81 38.23
CA LYS A 200 29.15 21.09 38.27
C LYS A 200 28.32 22.25 37.73
N LEU A 201 27.58 22.05 36.64
CA LEU A 201 26.67 23.06 36.08
C LEU A 201 25.54 23.40 37.06
N VAL A 202 24.94 22.38 37.70
CA VAL A 202 23.92 22.58 38.73
C VAL A 202 24.51 23.36 39.92
N GLN A 203 25.68 22.98 40.41
CA GLN A 203 26.36 23.70 41.50
C GLN A 203 26.64 25.16 41.15
N ALA A 204 27.07 25.43 39.91
CA ALA A 204 27.30 26.78 39.42
C ALA A 204 26.00 27.59 39.31
N ALA A 205 24.90 26.98 38.88
CA ALA A 205 23.59 27.62 38.82
C ALA A 205 23.06 28.04 40.20
N PHE A 206 23.32 27.25 41.25
CA PHE A 206 22.87 27.50 42.63
C PHE A 206 23.92 28.15 43.52
N ALA A 207 25.00 28.70 42.96
CA ALA A 207 26.04 29.35 43.76
C ALA A 207 25.48 30.58 44.51
N PRO A 208 25.85 30.83 45.78
CA PRO A 208 25.28 31.89 46.62
C PRO A 208 25.41 33.33 46.08
N HIS A 209 26.31 33.55 45.12
CA HIS A 209 26.60 34.85 44.51
C HIS A 209 26.39 34.86 42.99
N ALA A 210 25.68 33.88 42.44
CA ALA A 210 25.37 33.85 41.01
C ALA A 210 24.43 35.01 40.64
N SER A 211 24.78 35.77 39.61
CA SER A 211 23.86 36.77 39.05
C SER A 211 22.65 36.07 38.41
N ALA A 212 21.56 36.81 38.17
CA ALA A 212 20.40 36.27 37.46
C ALA A 212 20.76 35.74 36.05
N PHE A 213 21.76 36.35 35.41
CA PHE A 213 22.32 35.91 34.14
C PHE A 213 23.07 34.58 34.28
N ASP A 214 23.97 34.46 35.26
CA ASP A 214 24.74 33.24 35.49
C ASP A 214 23.83 32.07 35.86
N ALA A 215 22.88 32.30 36.76
CA ALA A 215 21.90 31.30 37.17
C ALA A 215 21.09 30.78 35.98
N ALA A 216 20.60 31.66 35.11
CA ALA A 216 19.88 31.27 33.90
C ALA A 216 20.79 30.56 32.89
N GLY A 217 21.99 31.06 32.66
CA GLY A 217 22.99 30.47 31.76
C GLY A 217 23.37 29.04 32.13
N TYR A 218 23.76 28.82 33.39
CA TYR A 218 24.06 27.48 33.88
C TYR A 218 22.83 26.57 33.91
N CYS A 219 21.64 27.12 34.15
CA CYS A 219 20.40 26.36 34.06
C CYS A 219 20.13 25.86 32.64
N PHE A 220 20.30 26.70 31.61
CA PHE A 220 20.20 26.28 30.21
C PHE A 220 21.18 25.15 29.87
N LEU A 221 22.46 25.34 30.20
CA LEU A 221 23.51 24.35 29.93
C LEU A 221 23.26 23.04 30.70
N SER A 222 22.81 23.14 31.96
CA SER A 222 22.43 22.00 32.78
C SER A 222 21.25 21.24 32.20
N THR A 223 20.20 21.93 31.74
CA THR A 223 19.04 21.26 31.12
C THR A 223 19.45 20.56 29.82
N LEU A 224 20.27 21.20 29.00
CA LEU A 224 20.76 20.62 27.75
C LEU A 224 21.64 19.39 27.98
N MET A 225 22.57 19.47 28.94
CA MET A 225 23.42 18.35 29.33
C MET A 225 22.60 17.19 29.91
N PHE A 226 21.59 17.48 30.73
CA PHE A 226 20.66 16.46 31.23
C PHE A 226 19.90 15.76 30.09
N LEU A 227 19.38 16.50 29.12
CA LEU A 227 18.70 15.94 27.95
C LEU A 227 19.65 15.07 27.12
N ALA A 228 20.90 15.51 26.94
CA ALA A 228 21.90 14.74 26.20
C ALA A 228 22.29 13.45 26.94
N ILE A 229 22.38 13.47 28.28
CA ILE A 229 22.55 12.27 29.10
C ILE A 229 21.35 11.32 28.92
N LEU A 230 20.13 11.86 28.96
CA LEU A 230 18.91 11.07 28.74
C LEU A 230 18.91 10.42 27.35
N GLU A 231 19.31 11.14 26.32
CA GLU A 231 19.42 10.62 24.95
C GLU A 231 20.40 9.44 24.87
N HIS A 232 21.55 9.52 25.55
CA HIS A 232 22.49 8.42 25.61
C HIS A 232 21.90 7.18 26.30
N TRP A 233 21.08 7.37 27.34
CA TRP A 233 20.32 6.28 27.94
C TRP A 233 19.29 5.69 26.98
N LEU A 234 18.61 6.51 26.17
CA LEU A 234 17.66 6.05 25.15
C LEU A 234 18.32 5.22 24.04
N LEU A 235 19.61 5.43 23.76
CA LEU A 235 20.38 4.55 22.86
C LEU A 235 20.60 3.15 23.46
N MET A 236 20.59 3.01 24.79
CA MET A 236 20.83 1.74 25.49
C MET A 236 19.55 1.04 25.95
N LEU A 237 18.48 1.80 26.20
CA LEU A 237 17.19 1.27 26.61
C LEU A 237 16.33 0.92 25.38
N PRO A 238 15.57 -0.19 25.41
CA PRO A 238 14.67 -0.56 24.32
C PRO A 238 13.36 0.24 24.39
N LEU A 239 13.44 1.57 24.35
CA LEU A 239 12.30 2.48 24.39
C LEU A 239 12.08 3.12 23.01
N PRO A 240 10.84 3.21 22.51
CA PRO A 240 10.55 3.84 21.23
C PRO A 240 10.70 5.36 21.37
N ALA A 241 11.91 5.88 21.18
CA ALA A 241 12.16 7.33 21.22
C ALA A 241 11.33 8.07 20.16
N ALA A 242 11.00 7.42 19.05
CA ALA A 242 10.12 7.93 18.00
C ALA A 242 8.71 8.31 18.50
N ALA A 243 8.22 7.70 19.58
CA ALA A 243 6.92 8.04 20.16
C ALA A 243 6.84 9.51 20.62
N LEU A 244 7.97 10.12 21.01
CA LEU A 244 8.04 11.51 21.44
C LEU A 244 7.77 12.51 20.30
N TRP A 245 7.93 12.09 19.05
CA TRP A 245 7.84 12.93 17.86
C TRP A 245 6.97 12.35 16.75
N GLY A 246 5.99 11.48 17.10
CA GLY A 246 5.11 10.82 16.13
C GLY A 246 4.39 11.78 15.18
N TRP A 247 4.03 12.98 15.66
CA TRP A 247 3.45 14.04 14.82
C TRP A 247 4.38 14.50 13.70
N SER A 248 5.68 14.60 13.96
CA SER A 248 6.68 15.05 12.97
C SER A 248 7.01 13.96 11.97
N LEU A 249 7.07 12.71 12.43
CA LEU A 249 7.38 11.53 11.61
C LEU A 249 6.22 11.14 10.68
N THR A 250 5.01 11.64 10.92
CA THR A 250 3.86 11.42 10.03
C THR A 250 4.09 12.02 8.64
N SER A 251 4.89 13.09 8.54
CA SER A 251 5.34 13.66 7.25
C SER A 251 6.17 12.68 6.42
N ARG A 252 6.89 11.76 7.08
CA ARG A 252 7.77 10.76 6.45
C ARG A 252 7.08 9.49 6.04
N LYS A 253 5.78 9.30 6.29
CA LYS A 253 5.09 8.10 5.78
C LYS A 253 5.29 8.10 4.27
N PRO A 254 6.09 7.17 3.69
CA PRO A 254 6.11 7.03 2.27
C PRO A 254 4.65 6.81 1.89
N VAL A 255 4.22 7.43 0.80
CA VAL A 255 3.08 6.89 0.08
C VAL A 255 3.50 5.45 -0.24
N SER A 256 3.07 4.51 0.60
CA SER A 256 3.45 3.11 0.48
C SER A 256 2.92 2.69 -0.86
N THR A 257 3.83 2.61 -1.84
CA THR A 257 3.43 2.19 -3.17
C THR A 257 3.06 0.72 -3.03
N VAL A 258 1.80 0.39 -3.24
CA VAL A 258 1.26 -0.93 -2.96
C VAL A 258 1.41 -1.84 -4.18
N GLU A 259 1.59 -3.15 -3.96
CA GLU A 259 1.42 -4.15 -5.04
C GLU A 259 -0.07 -4.42 -5.21
N ILE A 260 -0.60 -4.25 -6.41
CA ILE A 260 -1.99 -4.60 -6.71
C ILE A 260 -2.04 -5.88 -7.52
N GLU A 261 -2.78 -6.86 -7.01
CA GLU A 261 -3.08 -8.11 -7.71
C GLU A 261 -4.57 -8.16 -8.03
N VAL A 262 -4.92 -8.26 -9.32
CA VAL A 262 -6.31 -8.38 -9.79
C VAL A 262 -6.57 -9.82 -10.17
N VAL A 263 -7.64 -10.41 -9.64
CA VAL A 263 -8.05 -11.78 -10.00
C VAL A 263 -9.39 -11.77 -10.74
N ALA A 264 -9.28 -11.75 -12.06
CA ALA A 264 -10.39 -11.74 -13.00
C ALA A 264 -10.80 -13.16 -13.42
N GLY A 265 -11.90 -13.27 -14.18
CA GLY A 265 -12.43 -14.52 -14.67
C GLY A 265 -13.95 -14.59 -14.61
N PHE A 266 -14.55 -15.44 -15.45
CA PHE A 266 -16.00 -15.58 -15.53
C PHE A 266 -16.64 -16.11 -14.24
N LEU A 267 -17.97 -15.96 -14.10
CA LEU A 267 -18.69 -16.48 -12.94
C LEU A 267 -18.58 -18.01 -12.90
N GLY A 268 -18.21 -18.55 -11.74
CA GLY A 268 -18.07 -20.00 -11.56
C GLY A 268 -16.72 -20.61 -11.99
N ALA A 269 -15.79 -19.82 -12.54
CA ALA A 269 -14.44 -20.31 -12.91
C ALA A 269 -13.58 -20.75 -11.72
N GLY A 270 -13.93 -20.32 -10.50
CA GLY A 270 -13.24 -20.69 -9.27
C GLY A 270 -12.26 -19.64 -8.72
N LYS A 271 -12.42 -18.35 -9.10
CA LYS A 271 -11.60 -17.21 -8.62
C LYS A 271 -11.34 -17.24 -7.11
N THR A 272 -12.39 -17.18 -6.30
CA THR A 272 -12.30 -17.19 -4.83
C THR A 272 -11.60 -18.44 -4.29
N THR A 273 -11.77 -19.59 -4.95
CA THR A 273 -11.11 -20.84 -4.56
C THR A 273 -9.61 -20.80 -4.86
N VAL A 274 -9.22 -20.36 -6.06
CA VAL A 274 -7.82 -20.14 -6.43
C VAL A 274 -7.14 -19.13 -5.50
N LEU A 275 -7.83 -18.02 -5.18
CA LEU A 275 -7.35 -17.00 -4.25
C LEU A 275 -7.06 -17.58 -2.87
N ARG A 276 -8.00 -18.33 -2.32
CA ARG A 276 -7.87 -18.97 -1.02
C ARG A 276 -6.67 -19.92 -0.98
N GLU A 277 -6.54 -20.80 -1.98
CA GLU A 277 -5.42 -21.76 -2.01
C GLU A 277 -4.07 -21.04 -2.12
N ARG A 278 -3.95 -19.98 -2.93
CA ARG A 278 -2.73 -19.17 -3.00
C ARG A 278 -2.39 -18.49 -1.68
N MET A 279 -3.38 -17.90 -1.00
CA MET A 279 -3.17 -17.26 0.30
C MET A 279 -2.75 -18.28 1.37
N ALA A 280 -3.35 -19.47 1.37
CA ALA A 280 -2.99 -20.55 2.28
C ALA A 280 -1.55 -21.05 2.04
N GLN A 281 -1.13 -21.22 0.78
CA GLN A 281 0.23 -21.61 0.42
C GLN A 281 1.27 -20.57 0.84
N GLN A 282 1.00 -19.28 0.63
CA GLN A 282 1.89 -18.20 1.07
C GLN A 282 2.10 -18.18 2.58
N LYS A 283 1.05 -18.46 3.37
CA LYS A 283 1.15 -18.54 4.82
C LYS A 283 1.99 -19.70 5.31
N ALA A 284 1.84 -20.87 4.68
CA ALA A 284 2.62 -22.06 5.01
C ALA A 284 4.13 -21.85 4.79
N GLY A 285 4.52 -20.93 3.92
CA GLY A 285 5.91 -20.62 3.56
C GLY A 285 6.68 -19.66 4.49
N GLY A 286 6.12 -19.23 5.62
CA GLY A 286 6.87 -18.41 6.61
C GLY A 286 6.47 -16.93 6.73
N GLY A 287 5.21 -16.59 6.44
CA GLY A 287 4.67 -15.24 6.61
C GLY A 287 4.63 -14.46 5.28
N GLY A 288 3.44 -14.02 4.88
CA GLY A 288 3.22 -13.22 3.66
C GLY A 288 3.18 -11.71 3.95
N PRO A 289 3.25 -10.87 2.90
CA PRO A 289 3.13 -9.42 3.04
C PRO A 289 1.77 -9.03 3.62
N ARG A 290 1.71 -7.88 4.31
CA ARG A 290 0.44 -7.33 4.83
C ARG A 290 -0.52 -7.07 3.67
N THR A 291 -1.52 -7.94 3.56
CA THR A 291 -2.44 -7.98 2.42
C THR A 291 -3.81 -7.50 2.84
N VAL A 292 -4.36 -6.54 2.10
CA VAL A 292 -5.79 -6.18 2.19
C VAL A 292 -6.51 -6.77 0.98
N VAL A 293 -7.67 -7.37 1.19
CA VAL A 293 -8.49 -7.94 0.12
C VAL A 293 -9.72 -7.06 -0.09
N LEU A 294 -9.91 -6.60 -1.32
CA LEU A 294 -11.08 -5.90 -1.82
C LEU A 294 -11.92 -6.88 -2.62
N VAL A 295 -12.96 -7.42 -1.98
CA VAL A 295 -13.96 -8.27 -2.63
C VAL A 295 -15.18 -7.42 -2.91
N ASN A 296 -15.59 -7.32 -4.16
CA ASN A 296 -16.83 -6.65 -4.50
C ASN A 296 -17.99 -7.65 -4.51
N ASP A 297 -18.71 -7.71 -3.39
CA ASP A 297 -19.84 -8.61 -3.21
C ASP A 297 -21.05 -8.18 -4.08
N PHE A 298 -21.78 -9.18 -4.56
CA PHE A 298 -23.10 -9.04 -5.20
C PHE A 298 -24.23 -9.49 -4.27
N ALA A 299 -23.91 -9.92 -3.05
CA ALA A 299 -24.90 -10.24 -2.03
C ALA A 299 -24.78 -9.21 -0.89
N ALA A 300 -25.89 -8.61 -0.48
CA ALA A 300 -26.00 -7.76 0.71
C ALA A 300 -25.74 -8.52 2.05
N ALA A 301 -25.10 -9.69 2.00
CA ALA A 301 -24.71 -10.51 3.12
C ALA A 301 -23.33 -11.12 2.83
N GLY A 302 -22.28 -10.57 3.45
CA GLY A 302 -20.84 -10.85 3.29
C GLY A 302 -20.41 -12.31 3.49
N ILE A 303 -20.92 -13.21 2.67
CA ILE A 303 -20.60 -14.64 2.68
C ILE A 303 -19.15 -14.84 2.25
N ASP A 304 -18.66 -14.06 1.28
CA ASP A 304 -17.30 -14.22 0.74
C ASP A 304 -16.21 -13.60 1.64
N GLY A 305 -16.51 -12.53 2.40
CA GLY A 305 -15.60 -11.97 3.41
C GLY A 305 -15.42 -12.87 4.64
N SER A 306 -16.47 -13.58 5.04
CA SER A 306 -16.40 -14.58 6.12
C SER A 306 -15.50 -15.79 5.78
N LEU A 307 -15.34 -16.11 4.49
CA LEU A 307 -14.48 -17.20 4.01
C LEU A 307 -12.98 -16.86 4.05
N LEU A 308 -12.63 -15.58 4.07
CA LEU A 308 -11.24 -15.08 4.13
C LEU A 308 -10.84 -14.58 5.53
N SER A 309 -11.84 -14.33 6.39
CA SER A 309 -11.67 -13.95 7.79
C SER A 309 -11.02 -15.09 8.59
N GLY A 310 -9.94 -14.79 9.33
CA GLY A 310 -9.15 -15.78 10.08
C GLY A 310 -7.83 -16.17 9.43
N GLN A 311 -7.54 -15.68 8.22
CA GLN A 311 -6.27 -15.89 7.53
C GLN A 311 -5.39 -14.63 7.44
N GLY A 312 -5.29 -13.81 8.50
CA GLY A 312 -4.23 -12.79 8.66
C GLY A 312 -4.17 -11.70 7.58
N ALA A 313 -5.27 -11.49 6.86
CA ALA A 313 -5.51 -10.37 5.96
C ALA A 313 -6.68 -9.57 6.53
N ASP A 314 -6.56 -8.24 6.54
CA ASP A 314 -7.68 -7.35 6.86
C ASP A 314 -8.59 -7.31 5.63
N VAL A 315 -9.76 -7.94 5.73
CA VAL A 315 -10.77 -7.95 4.66
C VAL A 315 -11.60 -6.69 4.82
N VAL A 316 -11.52 -5.79 3.84
CA VAL A 316 -12.33 -4.57 3.80
C VAL A 316 -13.43 -4.79 2.78
N GLU A 317 -14.64 -5.07 3.27
CA GLU A 317 -15.82 -5.18 2.42
C GLU A 317 -16.23 -3.80 1.91
N LEU A 318 -16.55 -3.71 0.61
CA LEU A 318 -16.98 -2.46 0.00
C LEU A 318 -18.44 -2.19 0.39
N PRO A 319 -18.77 -1.04 1.01
CA PRO A 319 -20.11 -0.77 1.54
C PRO A 319 -21.18 -0.57 0.45
N ASN A 320 -20.80 -0.46 -0.82
CA ASN A 320 -21.70 -0.28 -1.95
C ASN A 320 -21.40 -1.35 -3.02
N GLY A 321 -22.23 -2.39 -3.09
CA GLY A 321 -22.06 -3.49 -4.04
C GLY A 321 -22.11 -3.02 -5.50
N CYS A 322 -21.09 -3.43 -6.27
CA CYS A 322 -20.91 -3.40 -7.75
C CYS A 322 -19.72 -2.55 -8.23
N ILE A 323 -18.62 -3.21 -8.62
CA ILE A 323 -17.57 -2.65 -9.50
C ILE A 323 -18.09 -2.44 -10.94
N CYS A 324 -19.24 -3.01 -11.30
CA CYS A 324 -19.67 -3.11 -12.70
C CYS A 324 -20.65 -2.01 -13.19
N CYS A 325 -21.28 -1.22 -12.32
CA CYS A 325 -22.33 -0.27 -12.78
C CYS A 325 -22.23 1.16 -12.21
N SER A 326 -21.45 1.41 -11.15
CA SER A 326 -21.27 2.76 -10.60
C SER A 326 -19.82 3.05 -10.21
N LEU A 327 -19.24 4.03 -10.92
CA LEU A 327 -18.16 4.93 -10.49
C LEU A 327 -16.74 4.37 -10.35
N LYS A 328 -15.97 4.56 -11.44
CA LYS A 328 -14.48 4.67 -11.47
C LYS A 328 -13.90 5.51 -10.30
N GLN A 329 -14.67 6.48 -9.80
CA GLN A 329 -14.30 7.36 -8.70
C GLN A 329 -14.36 6.68 -7.32
N ASP A 330 -15.26 5.71 -7.12
CA ASP A 330 -15.45 5.04 -5.82
C ASP A 330 -14.30 4.08 -5.51
N LEU A 331 -13.87 3.29 -6.51
CA LEU A 331 -12.70 2.41 -6.35
C LEU A 331 -11.43 3.21 -6.08
N ALA A 332 -11.20 4.30 -6.83
CA ALA A 332 -10.02 5.15 -6.65
C ALA A 332 -10.01 5.79 -5.25
N LYS A 333 -11.16 6.24 -4.74
CA LYS A 333 -11.31 6.80 -3.41
C LYS A 333 -11.08 5.75 -2.32
N GLN A 334 -11.70 4.58 -2.44
CA GLN A 334 -11.55 3.47 -1.49
C GLN A 334 -10.12 2.96 -1.43
N LEU A 335 -9.47 2.80 -2.58
CA LEU A 335 -8.06 2.38 -2.63
C LEU A 335 -7.16 3.37 -1.89
N ARG A 336 -7.40 4.68 -2.02
CA ARG A 336 -6.68 5.70 -1.23
C ARG A 336 -6.93 5.58 0.26
N THR A 337 -8.18 5.40 0.66
CA THR A 337 -8.56 5.22 2.07
C THR A 337 -7.88 3.99 2.66
N VAL A 338 -7.95 2.86 1.95
CA VAL A 338 -7.32 1.60 2.38
C VAL A 338 -5.79 1.75 2.50
N ILE A 339 -5.15 2.40 1.53
CA ILE A 339 -3.71 2.66 1.59
C ILE A 339 -3.35 3.58 2.77
N ALA A 340 -4.17 4.61 3.04
CA ALA A 340 -3.94 5.55 4.12
C ALA A 340 -4.14 4.93 5.52
N ASP A 341 -5.20 4.13 5.68
CA ASP A 341 -5.65 3.62 6.98
C ASP A 341 -4.90 2.34 7.38
N HIS A 342 -4.69 1.42 6.42
CA HIS A 342 -4.11 0.10 6.70
C HIS A 342 -2.63 -0.02 6.31
N ALA A 343 -2.10 0.91 5.49
CA ALA A 343 -0.74 0.87 4.96
C ALA A 343 -0.31 -0.55 4.48
N PRO A 344 -1.09 -1.19 3.58
CA PRO A 344 -0.81 -2.53 3.11
C PRO A 344 0.40 -2.58 2.18
N GLU A 345 1.11 -3.71 2.21
CA GLU A 345 2.18 -4.01 1.24
C GLU A 345 1.58 -4.54 -0.07
N ARG A 346 0.42 -5.22 0.01
CA ARG A 346 -0.32 -5.77 -1.12
C ARG A 346 -1.83 -5.53 -1.00
N VAL A 347 -2.47 -5.20 -2.11
CA VAL A 347 -3.94 -5.15 -2.25
C VAL A 347 -4.38 -6.16 -3.30
N LEU A 348 -5.27 -7.05 -2.90
CA LEU A 348 -5.88 -8.05 -3.77
C LEU A 348 -7.28 -7.57 -4.18
N ILE A 349 -7.58 -7.52 -5.47
CA ILE A 349 -8.87 -7.08 -6.00
C ILE A 349 -9.55 -8.24 -6.72
N GLU A 350 -10.68 -8.69 -6.20
CA GLU A 350 -11.58 -9.62 -6.89
C GLU A 350 -12.76 -8.83 -7.48
N PRO A 351 -12.72 -8.48 -8.79
CA PRO A 351 -13.87 -7.91 -9.46
C PRO A 351 -14.99 -8.94 -9.67
N SER A 352 -16.21 -8.46 -9.89
CA SER A 352 -17.33 -9.34 -10.20
C SER A 352 -17.08 -10.14 -11.49
N GLY A 353 -17.68 -11.33 -11.61
CA GLY A 353 -17.44 -12.24 -12.74
C GLY A 353 -17.89 -11.74 -14.12
N VAL A 354 -18.52 -10.55 -14.19
CA VAL A 354 -18.98 -9.87 -15.41
C VAL A 354 -18.32 -8.49 -15.56
N ALA A 355 -17.42 -8.11 -14.64
CA ALA A 355 -16.77 -6.82 -14.66
C ALA A 355 -15.88 -6.64 -15.91
N ASP A 356 -15.89 -5.43 -16.45
CA ASP A 356 -14.97 -5.03 -17.51
C ASP A 356 -13.57 -4.81 -16.93
N LEU A 357 -12.68 -5.79 -17.16
CA LEU A 357 -11.28 -5.74 -16.74
C LEU A 357 -10.53 -4.54 -17.33
N ALA A 358 -10.91 -4.09 -18.55
CA ALA A 358 -10.28 -2.94 -19.18
C ALA A 358 -10.57 -1.64 -18.41
N SER A 359 -11.83 -1.46 -17.97
CA SER A 359 -12.22 -0.33 -17.13
C SER A 359 -11.52 -0.32 -15.77
N LEU A 360 -11.33 -1.49 -15.14
CA LEU A 360 -10.59 -1.60 -13.88
C LEU A 360 -9.12 -1.19 -14.06
N ILE A 361 -8.45 -1.73 -15.08
CA ILE A 361 -7.05 -1.39 -15.38
C ILE A 361 -6.90 0.10 -15.71
N ALA A 362 -7.87 0.70 -16.41
CA ALA A 362 -7.86 2.13 -16.70
C ALA A 362 -7.90 2.99 -15.42
N VAL A 363 -8.68 2.60 -14.41
CA VAL A 363 -8.70 3.28 -13.10
C VAL A 363 -7.38 3.12 -12.36
N LEU A 364 -6.83 1.91 -12.33
CA LEU A 364 -5.55 1.62 -11.68
C LEU A 364 -4.36 2.31 -12.37
N SER A 365 -4.50 2.59 -13.67
CA SER A 365 -3.50 3.27 -14.48
C SER A 365 -3.62 4.80 -14.47
N ALA A 366 -4.65 5.36 -13.84
CA ALA A 366 -4.83 6.81 -13.73
C ALA A 366 -3.66 7.44 -12.94
N PRO A 367 -3.15 8.64 -13.30
CA PRO A 367 -1.90 9.18 -12.74
C PRO A 367 -1.86 9.29 -11.21
N ASP A 368 -3.01 9.60 -10.63
CA ASP A 368 -3.27 9.77 -9.20
C ASP A 368 -3.28 8.45 -8.41
N ILE A 369 -3.64 7.33 -9.06
CA ILE A 369 -3.57 5.98 -8.48
C ILE A 369 -2.25 5.30 -8.81
N LYS A 370 -1.76 5.46 -10.04
CA LYS A 370 -0.48 4.92 -10.50
C LYS A 370 0.70 5.40 -9.66
N ALA A 371 0.63 6.63 -9.12
CA ALA A 371 1.63 7.13 -8.16
C ALA A 371 1.65 6.35 -6.83
N LEU A 372 0.56 5.65 -6.50
CA LEU A 372 0.40 4.83 -5.29
C LEU A 372 0.69 3.34 -5.56
N VAL A 373 0.95 2.93 -6.81
CA VAL A 373 1.06 1.51 -7.20
C VAL A 373 2.44 1.26 -7.78
N HIS A 374 3.26 0.44 -7.13
CA HIS A 374 4.59 0.10 -7.68
C HIS A 374 4.53 -1.05 -8.68
N ARG A 375 3.54 -1.95 -8.54
CA ARG A 375 3.35 -3.11 -9.41
C ARG A 375 1.87 -3.45 -9.51
N LEU A 376 1.43 -3.71 -10.74
CA LEU A 376 0.12 -4.25 -11.06
C LEU A 376 0.32 -5.63 -11.68
N HIS A 377 -0.36 -6.63 -11.15
CA HIS A 377 -0.37 -8.00 -11.66
C HIS A 377 -1.80 -8.45 -11.91
N VAL A 378 -2.09 -8.96 -13.11
CA VAL A 378 -3.43 -9.37 -13.52
C VAL A 378 -3.45 -10.87 -13.78
N MET A 379 -4.23 -11.58 -12.97
CA MET A 379 -4.51 -12.99 -13.12
C MET A 379 -5.92 -13.19 -13.64
N THR A 380 -6.11 -14.07 -14.61
CA THR A 380 -7.43 -14.48 -15.11
C THR A 380 -7.65 -15.96 -14.89
N VAL A 381 -8.71 -16.32 -14.17
CA VAL A 381 -9.13 -17.71 -13.94
C VAL A 381 -10.17 -18.14 -14.96
N LEU A 382 -9.89 -19.23 -15.67
CA LEU A 382 -10.71 -19.79 -16.74
C LEU A 382 -11.17 -21.21 -16.37
N ASP A 383 -12.41 -21.56 -16.73
CA ASP A 383 -12.96 -22.90 -16.52
C ASP A 383 -12.68 -23.78 -17.74
N ALA A 384 -11.81 -24.78 -17.60
CA ALA A 384 -11.46 -25.68 -18.70
C ALA A 384 -12.64 -26.50 -19.20
N GLY A 385 -13.57 -26.89 -18.33
CA GLY A 385 -14.71 -27.73 -18.68
C GLY A 385 -15.81 -26.99 -19.45
N SER A 386 -15.85 -25.65 -19.36
CA SER A 386 -16.80 -24.82 -20.11
C SER A 386 -16.16 -23.93 -21.19
N PHE A 387 -14.84 -23.80 -21.20
CA PHE A 387 -14.11 -22.84 -22.04
C PHE A 387 -14.56 -22.84 -23.49
N LEU A 388 -14.59 -23.99 -24.16
CA LEU A 388 -14.89 -24.07 -25.60
C LEU A 388 -16.32 -23.59 -25.91
N ARG A 389 -17.27 -23.92 -25.04
CA ARG A 389 -18.66 -23.45 -25.15
C ARG A 389 -18.76 -21.96 -24.91
N ASP A 390 -18.11 -21.47 -23.86
CA ASP A 390 -18.19 -20.07 -23.44
C ASP A 390 -17.46 -19.17 -24.47
N PHE A 391 -16.35 -19.65 -25.04
CA PHE A 391 -15.63 -18.99 -26.13
C PHE A 391 -16.45 -18.93 -27.42
N GLY A 392 -17.20 -19.99 -27.74
CA GLY A 392 -18.12 -19.98 -28.88
C GLY A 392 -19.29 -18.99 -28.71
N ARG A 393 -19.73 -18.73 -27.48
CA ARG A 393 -20.84 -17.79 -27.18
C ARG A 393 -20.38 -16.34 -27.05
N MET A 394 -19.24 -16.11 -26.39
CA MET A 394 -18.76 -14.77 -26.01
C MET A 394 -17.25 -14.64 -26.25
N PRO A 395 -16.78 -14.77 -27.51
CA PRO A 395 -15.35 -14.76 -27.81
C PRO A 395 -14.69 -13.44 -27.38
N ALA A 396 -15.32 -12.29 -27.69
CA ALA A 396 -14.78 -10.98 -27.38
C ALA A 396 -14.49 -10.76 -25.88
N HIS A 397 -15.31 -11.34 -24.99
CA HIS A 397 -15.13 -11.18 -23.54
C HIS A 397 -13.94 -11.99 -23.03
N ILE A 398 -13.80 -13.23 -23.50
CA ILE A 398 -12.67 -14.10 -23.12
C ILE A 398 -11.36 -13.55 -23.71
N GLU A 399 -11.40 -13.06 -24.95
CA GLU A 399 -10.24 -12.43 -25.60
C GLU A 399 -9.76 -11.19 -24.84
N ALA A 400 -10.68 -10.30 -24.44
CA ALA A 400 -10.33 -9.10 -23.71
C ALA A 400 -9.66 -9.44 -22.36
N GLN A 401 -10.18 -10.43 -21.63
CA GLN A 401 -9.56 -10.87 -20.37
C GLN A 401 -8.19 -11.54 -20.60
N ALA A 402 -8.09 -12.43 -21.60
CA ALA A 402 -6.85 -13.13 -21.89
C ALA A 402 -5.73 -12.18 -22.35
N LYS A 403 -6.05 -11.15 -23.15
CA LYS A 403 -5.09 -10.15 -23.64
C LYS A 403 -4.49 -9.29 -22.52
N LEU A 404 -5.25 -9.03 -21.46
CA LEU A 404 -4.85 -8.16 -20.35
C LEU A 404 -4.20 -8.91 -19.18
N ALA A 405 -4.19 -10.24 -19.21
CA ALA A 405 -3.65 -11.07 -18.15
C ALA A 405 -2.12 -11.24 -18.26
N ASP A 406 -1.43 -11.13 -17.13
CA ASP A 406 -0.06 -11.61 -16.97
C ASP A 406 -0.03 -13.14 -16.78
N GLU A 407 -1.09 -13.66 -16.16
CA GLU A 407 -1.22 -15.07 -15.80
C GLU A 407 -2.63 -15.59 -16.07
N LEU A 408 -2.72 -16.73 -16.77
CA LEU A 408 -3.96 -17.41 -17.12
C LEU A 408 -4.02 -18.73 -16.35
N ILE A 409 -4.92 -18.83 -15.38
CA ILE A 409 -5.13 -20.05 -14.61
C ILE A 409 -6.26 -20.82 -15.26
N LEU A 410 -5.92 -21.94 -15.89
CA LEU A 410 -6.88 -22.87 -16.46
C LEU A 410 -7.31 -23.85 -15.38
N ASN A 411 -8.41 -23.55 -14.68
CA ASN A 411 -8.95 -24.35 -13.58
C ASN A 411 -9.92 -25.43 -14.07
N LYS A 412 -10.23 -26.41 -13.20
CA LYS A 412 -11.11 -27.56 -13.50
C LYS A 412 -10.63 -28.39 -14.68
N ILE A 413 -9.32 -28.51 -14.84
CA ILE A 413 -8.73 -29.30 -15.93
C ILE A 413 -9.24 -30.75 -15.90
N ASP A 414 -9.54 -31.30 -14.72
CA ASP A 414 -10.13 -32.62 -14.51
C ASP A 414 -11.43 -32.87 -15.29
N LEU A 415 -12.13 -31.81 -15.69
CA LEU A 415 -13.36 -31.88 -16.49
C LEU A 415 -13.12 -31.80 -18.00
N ALA A 416 -11.88 -31.59 -18.45
CA ALA A 416 -11.51 -31.46 -19.85
C ALA A 416 -10.52 -32.55 -20.28
N SER A 417 -10.75 -33.15 -21.44
CA SER A 417 -9.86 -34.12 -22.06
C SER A 417 -8.53 -33.48 -22.50
N ASN A 418 -7.49 -34.30 -22.70
CA ASN A 418 -6.19 -33.81 -23.15
C ASN A 418 -6.26 -33.06 -24.50
N ALA A 419 -7.13 -33.51 -25.41
CA ALA A 419 -7.34 -32.84 -26.70
C ALA A 419 -7.99 -31.47 -26.53
N GLU A 420 -9.02 -31.36 -25.67
CA GLU A 420 -9.66 -30.08 -25.36
C GLU A 420 -8.68 -29.11 -24.69
N ARG A 421 -7.87 -29.59 -23.73
CA ARG A 421 -6.84 -28.76 -23.08
C ARG A 421 -5.82 -28.21 -24.08
N ALA A 422 -5.34 -29.03 -25.02
CA ALA A 422 -4.41 -28.59 -26.05
C ALA A 422 -5.02 -27.53 -26.98
N LEU A 423 -6.31 -27.68 -27.32
CA LEU A 423 -7.04 -26.68 -28.11
C LEU A 423 -7.23 -25.36 -27.35
N ILE A 424 -7.59 -25.44 -26.06
CA ILE A 424 -7.73 -24.27 -25.18
C ILE A 424 -6.39 -23.53 -25.08
N GLU A 425 -5.30 -24.25 -24.81
CA GLU A 425 -3.97 -23.65 -24.71
C GLU A 425 -3.57 -22.96 -26.01
N THR A 426 -3.76 -23.61 -27.16
CA THR A 426 -3.49 -23.02 -28.47
C THR A 426 -4.31 -21.74 -28.68
N THR A 427 -5.59 -21.76 -28.32
CA THR A 427 -6.48 -20.61 -28.40
C THR A 427 -5.98 -19.46 -27.53
N LEU A 428 -5.64 -19.73 -26.27
CA LEU A 428 -5.13 -18.73 -25.34
C LEU A 428 -3.79 -18.15 -25.78
N ARG A 429 -2.89 -18.99 -26.34
CA ARG A 429 -1.59 -18.55 -26.88
C ARG A 429 -1.74 -17.62 -28.09
N MET A 430 -2.78 -17.81 -28.91
CA MET A 430 -3.09 -16.88 -30.00
C MET A 430 -3.52 -15.51 -29.47
N GLN A 431 -4.21 -15.47 -28.34
CA GLN A 431 -4.67 -14.22 -27.73
C GLN A 431 -3.56 -13.51 -26.93
N ASN A 432 -2.76 -14.26 -26.20
CA ASN A 432 -1.67 -13.72 -25.39
C ASN A 432 -0.47 -14.67 -25.35
N ARG A 433 0.58 -14.31 -26.10
CA ARG A 433 1.81 -15.09 -26.18
C ARG A 433 2.68 -14.99 -24.92
N GLN A 434 2.54 -13.90 -24.16
CA GLN A 434 3.40 -13.58 -23.02
C GLN A 434 2.85 -14.11 -21.70
N ALA A 435 1.54 -14.32 -21.59
CA ALA A 435 0.93 -14.85 -20.38
C ALA A 435 1.46 -16.25 -20.02
N ARG A 436 1.66 -16.47 -18.73
CA ARG A 436 1.90 -17.81 -18.17
C ARG A 436 0.56 -18.54 -18.10
N ILE A 437 0.45 -19.70 -18.74
CA ILE A 437 -0.75 -20.55 -18.66
C ILE A 437 -0.48 -21.62 -17.62
N LEU A 438 -1.25 -21.62 -16.54
CA LEU A 438 -1.09 -22.53 -15.41
C LEU A 438 -2.32 -23.43 -15.26
N PRO A 439 -2.16 -24.75 -15.33
CA PRO A 439 -3.26 -25.68 -15.12
C PRO A 439 -3.56 -25.80 -13.62
N ALA A 440 -4.84 -25.89 -13.28
CA ALA A 440 -5.30 -26.03 -11.91
C ALA A 440 -6.51 -26.97 -11.82
N SER A 441 -6.63 -27.65 -10.67
CA SER A 441 -7.81 -28.43 -10.30
C SER A 441 -8.17 -28.11 -8.87
N TYR A 442 -9.47 -27.93 -8.58
CA TYR A 442 -9.96 -27.48 -7.28
C TYR A 442 -9.28 -26.20 -6.76
N GLY A 443 -8.82 -25.33 -7.67
CA GLY A 443 -8.09 -24.09 -7.34
C GLY A 443 -6.62 -24.28 -6.99
N VAL A 444 -6.12 -25.52 -6.92
CA VAL A 444 -4.71 -25.82 -6.71
C VAL A 444 -4.01 -25.83 -8.05
N VAL A 445 -3.06 -24.91 -8.23
CA VAL A 445 -2.21 -24.84 -9.42
C VAL A 445 -1.24 -26.03 -9.42
N GLN A 446 -1.23 -26.78 -10.52
CA GLN A 446 -0.31 -27.89 -10.74
C GLN A 446 0.91 -27.36 -11.49
N GLU A 447 2.09 -27.43 -10.87
CA GLU A 447 3.33 -27.25 -11.61
C GLU A 447 3.53 -28.44 -12.55
N ILE A 448 3.23 -28.24 -13.84
CA ILE A 448 3.67 -29.17 -14.87
C ILE A 448 5.11 -28.76 -15.24
N ALA A 449 6.06 -29.67 -15.06
CA ALA A 449 7.38 -29.54 -15.67
C ALA A 449 7.19 -29.25 -17.16
N PRO A 450 7.85 -28.23 -17.74
CA PRO A 450 7.59 -27.82 -19.12
C PRO A 450 7.63 -29.04 -20.05
N LEU A 451 6.50 -29.34 -20.70
CA LEU A 451 6.43 -30.32 -21.77
C LEU A 451 7.50 -29.93 -22.81
N PRO A 452 8.26 -30.90 -23.36
CA PRO A 452 9.33 -30.60 -24.28
C PRO A 452 8.77 -29.75 -25.42
N ARG A 453 9.33 -28.55 -25.55
CA ARG A 453 9.10 -27.64 -26.66
C ARG A 453 9.23 -28.49 -27.92
N LEU A 454 8.16 -28.65 -28.69
CA LEU A 454 8.27 -29.19 -30.04
C LEU A 454 9.05 -28.13 -30.82
N VAL A 455 10.37 -28.26 -30.81
CA VAL A 455 11.27 -27.47 -31.65
C VAL A 455 10.89 -27.88 -33.06
N ALA A 456 10.29 -26.96 -33.80
CA ALA A 456 10.25 -27.03 -35.25
C ALA A 456 11.72 -27.03 -35.71
N GLY A 457 12.30 -28.22 -35.82
CA GLY A 457 13.63 -28.44 -36.36
C GLY A 457 13.57 -28.23 -37.86
N THR A 458 14.16 -27.13 -38.31
CA THR A 458 14.76 -27.02 -39.63
C THR A 458 15.89 -28.05 -39.71
N ASP A 459 15.67 -29.16 -40.42
CA ASP A 459 16.35 -29.45 -41.70
C ASP A 459 16.19 -30.92 -42.13
N ALA A 460 15.95 -31.06 -43.44
CA ALA A 460 16.30 -32.18 -44.33
C ALA A 460 15.23 -33.21 -44.78
N ILE A 461 14.74 -32.95 -46.02
CA ILE A 461 14.54 -33.88 -47.18
C ILE A 461 13.23 -34.71 -47.14
N VAL A 462 12.29 -34.62 -48.10
CA VAL A 462 12.36 -35.04 -49.53
C VAL A 462 11.43 -34.17 -50.42
N ALA A 463 11.86 -33.94 -51.66
CA ALA A 463 11.31 -33.07 -52.70
C ALA A 463 10.15 -33.63 -53.57
N GLY A 464 9.38 -32.71 -54.18
CA GLY A 464 8.77 -32.83 -55.53
C GLY A 464 7.27 -32.44 -55.63
N PRO A 465 6.75 -31.97 -56.79
CA PRO A 465 7.26 -30.96 -57.71
C PRO A 465 6.31 -29.74 -57.92
N VAL A 466 6.92 -28.69 -58.45
CA VAL A 466 6.46 -27.41 -59.04
C VAL A 466 5.05 -27.36 -59.66
N LEU A 467 4.36 -26.22 -59.46
CA LEU A 467 3.59 -25.47 -60.49
C LEU A 467 3.26 -24.05 -59.98
N GLU A 468 4.10 -23.07 -60.32
CA GLU A 468 3.68 -21.66 -60.50
C GLU A 468 2.99 -21.55 -61.87
N PRO A 469 2.00 -20.64 -62.10
CA PRO A 469 2.34 -19.22 -62.33
C PRO A 469 1.26 -18.12 -62.14
N HIS A 470 1.77 -16.88 -62.17
CA HIS A 470 1.17 -15.63 -62.67
C HIS A 470 0.65 -14.58 -61.67
N ALA A 471 1.49 -13.55 -61.50
CA ALA A 471 1.09 -12.16 -61.31
C ALA A 471 0.30 -11.65 -62.53
N ASN A 472 -0.75 -10.89 -62.27
CA ASN A 472 -1.27 -9.87 -63.18
C ASN A 472 -1.90 -8.73 -62.36
N HIS A 473 -1.37 -7.53 -62.58
CA HIS A 473 -2.04 -6.25 -62.31
C HIS A 473 -3.34 -6.15 -63.11
N VAL A 474 -4.24 -5.23 -62.73
CA VAL A 474 -4.68 -4.08 -63.59
C VAL A 474 -6.09 -3.50 -63.21
N HIS A 475 -6.12 -2.15 -63.15
CA HIS A 475 -7.18 -1.11 -63.32
C HIS A 475 -8.33 -0.85 -62.31
N GLU A 476 -8.22 0.33 -61.65
CA GLU A 476 -9.09 1.53 -61.77
C GLU A 476 -10.44 1.40 -62.49
N HIS A 477 -11.48 1.99 -61.88
CA HIS A 477 -12.42 2.87 -62.57
C HIS A 477 -12.91 4.00 -61.63
N ASP A 478 -12.72 5.20 -62.14
CA ASP A 478 -13.14 6.53 -61.71
C ASP A 478 -14.66 6.79 -61.86
N HIS A 479 -15.04 8.01 -61.45
CA HIS A 479 -16.16 8.85 -61.90
C HIS A 479 -17.43 8.83 -61.02
N ASP A 480 -18.05 9.94 -60.63
CA ASP A 480 -17.88 11.36 -61.01
C ASP A 480 -18.79 12.25 -60.13
N HIS A 481 -18.36 13.51 -59.96
CA HIS A 481 -19.11 14.79 -59.88
C HIS A 481 -20.33 14.93 -58.91
N ASP A 482 -20.60 16.06 -58.26
CA ASP A 482 -20.48 17.44 -58.72
C ASP A 482 -20.59 18.46 -57.55
N HIS A 483 -20.14 19.67 -57.86
CA HIS A 483 -19.99 20.94 -57.15
C HIS A 483 -21.32 21.52 -56.59
N GLY A 484 -21.38 22.51 -55.70
CA GLY A 484 -20.39 23.45 -55.17
C GLY A 484 -21.07 24.57 -54.35
N HIS A 485 -20.22 25.49 -53.86
CA HIS A 485 -20.44 26.89 -53.44
C HIS A 485 -21.51 27.13 -52.35
N GLY A 486 -21.29 27.85 -51.25
CA GLY A 486 -20.40 28.96 -50.95
C GLY A 486 -21.16 29.93 -50.02
N HIS A 487 -20.41 30.83 -49.38
CA HIS A 487 -20.81 32.02 -48.61
C HIS A 487 -20.70 31.98 -47.08
N ASP A 488 -19.77 32.81 -46.63
CA ASP A 488 -19.64 33.48 -45.34
C ASP A 488 -20.95 34.12 -44.87
N HIS A 489 -21.13 34.26 -43.55
CA HIS A 489 -21.43 35.54 -42.90
C HIS A 489 -21.23 35.44 -41.39
N ALA A 490 -20.53 36.44 -40.86
CA ALA A 490 -20.41 36.75 -39.44
C ALA A 490 -21.56 37.67 -38.98
N GLY A 491 -21.94 37.54 -37.70
CA GLY A 491 -22.62 38.57 -36.91
C GLY A 491 -24.15 38.51 -36.91
N HIS A 492 -24.75 38.21 -35.75
CA HIS A 492 -25.46 39.21 -34.93
C HIS A 492 -26.09 38.55 -33.69
N ASP A 493 -25.95 39.27 -32.57
CA ASP A 493 -26.70 39.11 -31.33
C ASP A 493 -28.22 39.13 -31.57
N HIS A 494 -28.99 38.42 -30.72
CA HIS A 494 -30.01 39.00 -29.84
C HIS A 494 -31.12 38.00 -29.42
N HIS A 495 -31.38 38.05 -28.10
CA HIS A 495 -32.64 37.89 -27.38
C HIS A 495 -33.26 36.51 -27.08
N ASP A 496 -33.27 36.27 -25.75
CA ASP A 496 -34.29 35.59 -24.96
C ASP A 496 -35.68 35.54 -25.60
N HIS A 497 -36.19 34.32 -25.72
CA HIS A 497 -37.62 34.06 -25.59
C HIS A 497 -37.82 32.75 -24.84
N ASP A 498 -38.36 32.90 -23.63
CA ASP A 498 -39.06 31.86 -22.88
C ASP A 498 -40.09 31.18 -23.77
N HIS A 499 -39.89 29.87 -23.97
CA HIS A 499 -40.95 28.98 -24.41
C HIS A 499 -40.93 27.74 -23.52
N ASP A 500 -41.81 27.75 -22.52
CA ASP A 500 -42.38 26.55 -21.90
C ASP A 500 -42.93 25.66 -23.01
N HIS A 501 -42.16 24.62 -23.34
CA HIS A 501 -42.66 23.48 -24.09
C HIS A 501 -42.62 22.26 -23.19
N ASP A 502 -43.80 21.95 -22.63
CA ASP A 502 -44.21 20.60 -22.24
C ASP A 502 -43.93 19.66 -23.43
N HIS A 503 -42.81 18.95 -23.35
CA HIS A 503 -42.52 17.83 -24.23
C HIS A 503 -42.87 16.55 -23.49
N ASP A 504 -44.08 16.07 -23.79
CA ASP A 504 -44.45 14.66 -23.70
C ASP A 504 -43.29 13.78 -24.18
N HIS A 505 -42.69 13.06 -23.25
CA HIS A 505 -41.67 12.07 -23.54
C HIS A 505 -42.29 10.93 -24.33
N HIS A 506 -42.16 11.01 -25.66
CA HIS A 506 -42.33 9.87 -26.54
C HIS A 506 -41.43 8.72 -26.09
N ALA A 507 -42.06 7.58 -25.85
CA ALA A 507 -41.43 6.30 -25.55
C ALA A 507 -40.45 5.90 -26.66
N HIS A 508 -39.17 6.15 -26.45
CA HIS A 508 -38.11 5.44 -27.16
C HIS A 508 -37.92 4.08 -26.49
N ALA A 509 -38.33 3.04 -27.20
CA ALA A 509 -38.08 1.65 -26.89
C ALA A 509 -36.57 1.40 -26.78
N HIS A 510 -36.04 1.46 -25.56
CA HIS A 510 -34.76 0.86 -25.22
C HIS A 510 -34.95 -0.66 -25.24
N GLY A 511 -34.16 -1.34 -26.09
CA GLY A 511 -34.11 -2.79 -26.16
C GLY A 511 -33.96 -3.39 -24.77
N HIS A 512 -34.84 -4.34 -24.46
CA HIS A 512 -34.89 -5.06 -23.19
C HIS A 512 -33.51 -5.61 -22.82
N VAL A 513 -32.81 -4.93 -21.92
CA VAL A 513 -31.81 -5.58 -21.07
C VAL A 513 -32.63 -6.51 -20.17
N MET A 514 -32.58 -7.80 -20.46
CA MET A 514 -33.30 -8.84 -19.70
C MET A 514 -32.80 -8.84 -18.25
N GLU A 515 -33.57 -8.20 -17.37
CA GLU A 515 -33.26 -8.01 -15.97
C GLU A 515 -33.30 -9.34 -15.20
N PHE A 516 -32.25 -9.65 -14.43
CA PHE A 516 -32.20 -10.84 -13.60
C PHE A 516 -32.95 -10.59 -12.28
N GLN A 517 -33.79 -11.55 -11.88
CA GLN A 517 -34.49 -11.55 -10.61
C GLN A 517 -33.71 -12.36 -9.58
N SER A 518 -33.73 -11.91 -8.32
CA SER A 518 -33.16 -12.63 -7.19
C SER A 518 -34.23 -12.93 -6.15
N TRP A 519 -34.33 -14.19 -5.76
CA TRP A 519 -35.21 -14.63 -4.67
C TRP A 519 -34.37 -15.22 -3.53
N SER A 520 -34.75 -14.91 -2.29
CA SER A 520 -34.15 -15.50 -1.10
C SER A 520 -35.22 -16.03 -0.14
N GLY A 521 -34.97 -17.20 0.44
CA GLY A 521 -35.84 -17.83 1.43
C GLY A 521 -35.07 -18.34 2.64
N MET A 522 -35.65 -18.20 3.83
CA MET A 522 -35.17 -18.91 5.03
C MET A 522 -35.78 -20.30 5.08
N LEU A 523 -34.98 -21.30 5.45
CA LEU A 523 -35.39 -22.68 5.62
C LEU A 523 -35.45 -22.97 7.11
N SER A 524 -36.64 -23.19 7.67
CA SER A 524 -36.86 -23.33 9.11
C SER A 524 -36.80 -24.77 9.60
N LEU A 525 -36.98 -25.75 8.72
CA LEU A 525 -37.13 -27.17 9.06
C LEU A 525 -36.09 -28.04 8.32
N PRO A 526 -35.62 -29.14 8.93
CA PRO A 526 -34.73 -30.07 8.25
C PRO A 526 -35.45 -30.72 7.06
N CYS A 527 -34.72 -31.01 5.98
CA CYS A 527 -35.23 -31.75 4.82
C CYS A 527 -34.49 -33.08 4.64
N ASN A 528 -35.12 -34.06 4.00
CA ASN A 528 -34.44 -35.28 3.58
C ASN A 528 -33.40 -34.98 2.47
N PRO A 529 -32.14 -35.46 2.56
CA PRO A 529 -31.09 -35.25 1.56
C PRO A 529 -31.49 -35.59 0.12
N GLN A 530 -32.21 -36.71 -0.08
CA GLN A 530 -32.61 -37.17 -1.40
C GLN A 530 -33.66 -36.24 -2.02
N ARG A 531 -34.63 -35.79 -1.22
CA ARG A 531 -35.66 -34.85 -1.68
C ARG A 531 -35.10 -33.47 -1.97
N LEU A 532 -34.13 -33.02 -1.18
CA LEU A 532 -33.42 -31.78 -1.45
C LEU A 532 -32.67 -31.87 -2.78
N HIS A 533 -32.01 -32.99 -3.06
CA HIS A 533 -31.37 -33.23 -4.36
C HIS A 533 -32.39 -33.21 -5.51
N ASP A 534 -33.50 -33.94 -5.39
CA ASP A 534 -34.56 -34.01 -6.42
C ASP A 534 -35.20 -32.63 -6.67
N LEU A 535 -35.40 -31.83 -5.61
CA LEU A 535 -35.86 -30.45 -5.72
C LEU A 535 -34.86 -29.61 -6.53
N LEU A 536 -33.58 -29.68 -6.21
CA LEU A 536 -32.54 -28.92 -6.92
C LEU A 536 -32.41 -29.34 -8.38
N VAL A 537 -32.62 -30.62 -8.70
CA VAL A 537 -32.66 -31.10 -10.10
C VAL A 537 -33.85 -30.47 -10.84
N ARG A 538 -35.04 -30.41 -10.22
CA ARG A 538 -36.22 -29.75 -10.82
C ARG A 538 -36.01 -28.24 -11.00
N VAL A 539 -35.30 -27.59 -10.09
CA VAL A 539 -34.91 -26.17 -10.20
C VAL A 539 -33.92 -25.97 -11.35
N ALA A 540 -32.90 -26.81 -11.47
CA ALA A 540 -31.93 -26.77 -12.57
C ALA A 540 -32.57 -27.07 -13.94
N ALA A 541 -33.64 -27.86 -13.97
CA ALA A 541 -34.41 -28.18 -15.17
C ALA A 541 -35.39 -27.07 -15.61
N GLY A 542 -35.44 -25.93 -14.89
CA GLY A 542 -36.24 -24.77 -15.27
C GLY A 542 -37.71 -24.82 -14.87
N GLN A 543 -38.14 -25.74 -13.98
CA GLN A 543 -39.55 -25.87 -13.57
C GLN A 543 -40.10 -24.66 -12.79
N PHE A 544 -39.22 -23.75 -12.38
CA PHE A 544 -39.50 -22.59 -11.53
C PHE A 544 -38.98 -21.26 -12.14
N GLY A 545 -38.71 -21.24 -13.44
CA GLY A 545 -38.06 -20.13 -14.14
C GLY A 545 -36.67 -20.51 -14.67
N GLU A 546 -36.05 -19.62 -15.45
CA GLU A 546 -34.68 -19.81 -15.96
C GLU A 546 -33.67 -19.52 -14.86
N VAL A 547 -33.28 -20.54 -14.11
CA VAL A 547 -32.40 -20.40 -12.95
C VAL A 547 -30.93 -20.50 -13.39
N GLU A 548 -30.21 -19.38 -13.30
CA GLU A 548 -28.77 -19.32 -13.58
C GLU A 548 -27.93 -19.82 -12.41
N ARG A 549 -28.38 -19.52 -11.18
CA ARG A 549 -27.67 -19.90 -9.97
C ARG A 549 -28.59 -20.16 -8.79
N VAL A 550 -28.27 -21.18 -8.01
CA VAL A 550 -28.81 -21.36 -6.66
C VAL A 550 -27.66 -21.59 -5.70
N LYS A 551 -27.73 -21.04 -4.50
CA LYS A 551 -26.86 -21.39 -3.38
C LYS A 551 -27.68 -21.46 -2.12
N GLY A 552 -27.41 -22.45 -1.27
CA GLY A 552 -28.04 -22.50 0.03
C GLY A 552 -27.36 -23.43 1.02
N LEU A 553 -27.82 -23.28 2.26
CA LEU A 553 -27.50 -24.13 3.39
C LEU A 553 -28.82 -24.70 3.90
N ALA A 554 -28.90 -26.02 4.01
CA ALA A 554 -30.05 -26.71 4.58
C ALA A 554 -29.60 -27.69 5.66
N ARG A 555 -30.44 -27.90 6.68
CA ARG A 555 -30.28 -29.05 7.57
C ARG A 555 -30.84 -30.27 6.89
N ALA A 556 -30.01 -31.29 6.67
CA ALA A 556 -30.44 -32.51 6.01
C ALA A 556 -29.64 -33.72 6.51
N GLY A 557 -30.32 -34.84 6.78
CA GLY A 557 -29.67 -36.10 7.18
C GLY A 557 -28.95 -36.07 8.53
N GLY A 558 -29.38 -35.22 9.47
CA GLY A 558 -28.75 -35.07 10.79
C GLY A 558 -27.58 -34.07 10.85
N GLY A 559 -27.22 -33.44 9.72
CA GLY A 559 -26.15 -32.44 9.65
C GLY A 559 -26.49 -31.25 8.75
N TRP A 560 -25.50 -30.40 8.52
CA TRP A 560 -25.61 -29.28 7.59
C TRP A 560 -25.15 -29.69 6.20
N MET A 561 -25.92 -29.32 5.19
CA MET A 561 -25.57 -29.51 3.79
C MET A 561 -25.56 -28.18 3.06
N ARG A 562 -24.48 -27.97 2.32
CA ARG A 562 -24.36 -26.87 1.38
C ARG A 562 -24.70 -27.38 0.00
N PHE A 563 -25.55 -26.64 -0.70
CA PHE A 563 -25.95 -26.97 -2.06
C PHE A 563 -25.80 -25.78 -3.00
N ASP A 564 -25.53 -26.08 -4.26
CA ASP A 564 -25.39 -25.08 -5.31
C ASP A 564 -25.90 -25.61 -6.65
N ILE A 565 -26.45 -24.69 -7.45
CA ILE A 565 -26.73 -24.88 -8.87
C ILE A 565 -25.93 -23.84 -9.62
N ALA A 566 -25.13 -24.28 -10.57
CA ALA A 566 -24.39 -23.40 -11.48
C ALA A 566 -24.32 -24.03 -12.86
N GLY A 567 -24.73 -23.29 -13.90
CA GLY A 567 -24.72 -23.79 -15.28
C GLY A 567 -25.55 -25.06 -15.49
N GLY A 568 -26.69 -25.18 -14.77
CA GLY A 568 -27.60 -26.31 -14.86
C GLY A 568 -27.18 -27.59 -14.13
N ARG A 569 -26.07 -27.60 -13.38
CA ARG A 569 -25.63 -28.76 -12.58
C ARG A 569 -25.89 -28.54 -11.11
N VAL A 570 -26.37 -29.59 -10.44
CA VAL A 570 -26.61 -29.62 -8.99
C VAL A 570 -25.40 -30.18 -8.28
N SER A 571 -24.94 -29.50 -7.22
CA SER A 571 -23.90 -29.94 -6.31
C SER A 571 -24.40 -29.85 -4.87
N MET A 572 -24.06 -30.84 -4.05
CA MET A 572 -24.45 -30.91 -2.64
C MET A 572 -23.34 -31.58 -1.83
N MET A 573 -22.90 -30.94 -0.75
CA MET A 573 -21.81 -31.41 0.10
C MET A 573 -22.11 -31.18 1.58
N ALA A 574 -21.57 -32.06 2.43
CA ALA A 574 -21.63 -31.88 3.88
C ALA A 574 -20.86 -30.61 4.28
N PHE A 575 -21.41 -29.87 5.22
CA PHE A 575 -20.86 -28.63 5.75
C PHE A 575 -20.83 -28.70 7.28
N ALA A 576 -19.75 -28.24 7.89
CA ALA A 576 -19.68 -28.10 9.35
C ALA A 576 -20.02 -26.65 9.69
N ALA A 577 -21.22 -26.40 10.22
CA ALA A 577 -21.69 -25.05 10.53
C ALA A 577 -21.50 -24.70 12.01
N PRO A 578 -21.22 -23.42 12.35
CA PRO A 578 -21.29 -22.90 13.72
C PRO A 578 -22.70 -23.01 14.32
N GLU A 579 -22.82 -22.97 15.65
CA GLU A 579 -24.13 -23.08 16.36
C GLU A 579 -25.13 -21.97 15.99
N THR A 580 -24.64 -20.82 15.52
CA THR A 580 -25.45 -19.64 15.15
C THR A 580 -25.91 -19.64 13.68
N GLU A 581 -25.55 -20.64 12.87
CA GLU A 581 -25.87 -20.65 11.44
C GLU A 581 -27.37 -20.92 11.18
N ALA A 582 -27.96 -20.19 10.22
CA ALA A 582 -29.34 -20.36 9.79
C ALA A 582 -29.45 -20.92 8.37
N ALA A 583 -30.36 -21.87 8.16
CA ALA A 583 -30.60 -22.47 6.85
C ALA A 583 -31.32 -21.47 5.93
N ARG A 584 -30.81 -21.31 4.72
CA ARG A 584 -31.21 -20.28 3.77
C ARG A 584 -30.90 -20.69 2.34
N VAL A 585 -31.66 -20.18 1.40
CA VAL A 585 -31.48 -20.40 -0.03
C VAL A 585 -31.61 -19.08 -0.78
N ILE A 586 -30.80 -18.92 -1.82
CA ILE A 586 -30.88 -17.81 -2.77
C ILE A 586 -30.88 -18.41 -4.18
N ALA A 587 -31.82 -17.96 -5.00
CA ALA A 587 -31.92 -18.29 -6.42
C ALA A 587 -31.81 -17.01 -7.25
N ILE A 588 -31.08 -17.08 -8.36
CA ILE A 588 -30.89 -15.99 -9.31
C ILE A 588 -31.23 -16.53 -10.70
N GLY A 589 -32.05 -15.80 -11.44
CA GLY A 589 -32.54 -16.25 -12.72
C GLY A 589 -33.47 -15.26 -13.40
N ARG A 590 -34.21 -15.71 -14.42
CA ARG A 590 -35.19 -14.92 -15.16
C ARG A 590 -36.56 -15.58 -15.04
N ASN A 591 -37.61 -14.76 -14.93
CA ASN A 591 -38.99 -15.23 -14.77
C ASN A 591 -39.13 -16.25 -13.61
N LEU A 592 -38.53 -15.92 -12.46
CA LEU A 592 -38.55 -16.81 -11.30
C LEU A 592 -39.96 -16.85 -10.70
N ASP A 593 -40.49 -18.06 -10.51
CA ASP A 593 -41.76 -18.26 -9.79
C ASP A 593 -41.48 -18.36 -8.29
N GLU A 594 -41.36 -17.20 -7.64
CA GLU A 594 -40.99 -17.09 -6.22
C GLU A 594 -41.94 -17.84 -5.28
N ALA A 595 -43.24 -17.83 -5.59
CA ALA A 595 -44.27 -18.50 -4.79
C ALA A 595 -44.10 -20.03 -4.85
N ARG A 596 -43.86 -20.58 -6.05
CA ARG A 596 -43.59 -22.01 -6.21
C ARG A 596 -42.23 -22.42 -5.67
N LEU A 597 -41.21 -21.57 -5.75
CA LEU A 597 -39.90 -21.82 -5.12
C LEU A 597 -40.04 -21.91 -3.60
N ARG A 598 -40.72 -20.94 -2.97
CA ARG A 598 -40.98 -20.94 -1.53
C ARG A 598 -41.74 -22.20 -1.10
N ALA A 599 -42.87 -22.49 -1.74
CA ALA A 599 -43.68 -23.67 -1.43
C ALA A 599 -42.88 -24.98 -1.59
N ALA A 600 -42.06 -25.12 -2.64
CA ALA A 600 -41.29 -26.33 -2.87
C ALA A 600 -40.16 -26.55 -1.83
N PHE A 601 -39.54 -25.48 -1.35
CA PHE A 601 -38.57 -25.55 -0.26
C PHE A 601 -39.21 -25.77 1.12
N GLU A 602 -40.44 -25.29 1.34
CA GLU A 602 -41.24 -25.56 2.54
C GLU A 602 -41.78 -27.01 2.56
N ASP A 603 -42.24 -27.54 1.44
CA ASP A 603 -42.70 -28.93 1.28
C ASP A 603 -41.57 -29.96 1.51
N CYS A 604 -40.34 -29.60 1.14
CA CYS A 604 -39.13 -30.37 1.48
C CYS A 604 -39.06 -30.63 2.99
N ALA A 605 -39.51 -29.65 3.77
CA ALA A 605 -39.37 -29.56 5.21
C ALA A 605 -40.54 -30.17 6.00
N ALA A 606 -41.75 -30.19 5.41
CA ALA A 606 -42.98 -30.63 6.07
C ALA A 606 -43.07 -32.15 6.36
N VAL A 607 -42.44 -33.02 5.57
CA VAL A 607 -42.70 -34.48 5.64
C VAL A 607 -41.85 -35.23 6.68
N LEU A 608 -40.96 -34.54 7.38
CA LEU A 608 -40.25 -35.12 8.53
C LEU A 608 -41.10 -35.14 9.82
N SER A 609 -42.28 -34.49 9.84
CA SER A 609 -43.22 -34.57 10.96
C SER A 609 -44.14 -35.80 10.96
N ASP A 610 -44.24 -36.52 9.83
CA ASP A 610 -45.16 -37.66 9.68
C ASP A 610 -44.51 -39.04 9.97
N ALA A 611 -43.27 -39.04 10.46
CA ALA A 611 -42.51 -40.24 10.81
C ALA A 611 -42.01 -40.22 12.27
N ALA A 612 -42.86 -39.74 13.19
CA ALA A 612 -42.67 -39.88 14.64
C ALA A 612 -43.60 -40.97 15.20
#